data_AF-A0A0D3FUD4-F1
#
_entry.id   AF-A0A0D3FUD4-F1
#
_cell.length_a   1.000
_cell.length_b   1.000
_cell.length_c   1.000
_cell.angle_alpha   90.00
_cell.angle_beta   90.00
_cell.angle_gamma   90.00
#
_symmetry.space_group_name_H-M   'P 1'
#
loop_
_entity.id
_entity.type
_entity.pdbx_description
1 polymer ?
#
loop_
_entity_poly.entity_id
_entity_poly.type
_entity_poly.pdbx_seq_one_letter_code
_entity_poly.pdbx_strand_id
1 'polypeptide(L)'
;MTAHLMFVSTTVGLGDAVTKEALEWAESSTAIVAVGKIMRFMNDTAAFKHGKNKGDVTSTMECYMNEHKVISDVAFMKLTLLIEHEYRTINQARFELHKSLPAAQRVVILAVVSLMFFYDNRKDVYTLCSDLRETIRSLYVEHAPM
;
A
#
# COMPACT_ATOMS: atom_id res chain seq x y z
N MET A 1 2.40 5.07 11.27
CA MET A 1 3.65 5.86 11.13
C MET A 1 4.15 5.93 9.68
N THR A 2 4.21 4.82 8.93
CA THR A 2 4.75 4.80 7.56
C THR A 2 3.89 5.54 6.51
N ALA A 3 2.56 5.45 6.57
CA ALA A 3 1.68 6.07 5.57
C ALA A 3 1.65 7.61 5.61
N HIS A 4 1.67 8.24 6.80
CA HIS A 4 1.76 9.70 6.91
C HIS A 4 3.12 10.23 6.43
N LEU A 5 4.21 9.52 6.71
CA LEU A 5 5.54 9.91 6.20
C LEU A 5 5.59 9.83 4.67
N MET A 6 5.01 8.77 4.09
CA MET A 6 4.87 8.66 2.63
C MET A 6 4.04 9.82 2.06
N PHE A 7 2.96 10.22 2.75
CA PHE A 7 2.15 11.36 2.34
C PHE A 7 2.96 12.65 2.26
N VAL A 8 3.64 13.02 3.35
CA VAL A 8 4.44 14.24 3.43
C VAL A 8 5.59 14.22 2.43
N SER A 9 6.28 13.09 2.29
CA SER A 9 7.41 12.97 1.36
C SER A 9 6.97 13.12 -0.10
N THR A 10 5.81 12.55 -0.44
CA THR A 10 5.25 12.61 -1.79
C THR A 10 4.76 14.01 -2.13
N THR A 11 4.04 14.68 -1.23
CA THR A 11 3.56 16.05 -1.49
C THR A 11 4.72 17.02 -1.71
N VAL A 12 5.75 16.94 -0.87
CA VAL A 12 6.98 17.73 -1.02
C VAL A 12 7.69 17.40 -2.34
N GLY A 13 7.84 16.11 -2.67
CA GLY A 13 8.52 15.67 -3.89
C GLY A 13 7.81 16.06 -5.19
N LEU A 14 6.48 16.16 -5.18
CA LEU A 14 5.68 16.61 -6.33
C LEU A 14 5.67 18.13 -6.51
N GLY A 15 6.29 18.89 -5.60
CA GLY A 15 6.24 20.36 -5.61
C GLY A 15 4.85 20.91 -5.28
N ASP A 16 3.97 20.09 -4.71
CA ASP A 16 2.66 20.53 -4.26
C ASP A 16 2.81 21.42 -3.03
N ALA A 17 2.08 22.54 -2.99
CA ALA A 17 2.00 23.36 -1.80
C ALA A 17 1.42 22.51 -0.66
N VAL A 18 2.26 22.20 0.33
CA VAL A 18 1.81 21.52 1.56
C VAL A 18 1.05 22.54 2.37
N THR A 19 -0.27 22.58 2.19
CA THR A 19 -1.13 23.46 2.98
C THR A 19 -1.40 22.86 4.35
N LYS A 20 -1.72 23.73 5.32
CA LYS A 20 -2.07 23.30 6.67
C LYS A 20 -3.29 22.35 6.64
N GLU A 21 -4.28 22.67 5.82
CA GLU A 21 -5.51 21.90 5.65
C GLU A 21 -5.22 20.50 5.11
N ALA A 22 -4.25 20.35 4.21
CA ALA A 22 -3.84 19.05 3.68
C ALA A 22 -3.15 18.18 4.74
N LEU A 23 -2.35 18.79 5.64
CA LEU A 23 -1.71 18.09 6.75
C LEU A 23 -2.73 17.67 7.82
N GLU A 24 -3.62 18.57 8.23
CA GLU A 24 -4.70 18.27 9.18
C GLU A 24 -5.64 17.18 8.64
N TRP A 25 -5.95 17.25 7.35
CA TRP A 25 -6.66 16.17 6.68
C TRP A 25 -5.87 14.86 6.75
N ALA A 26 -4.58 14.86 6.39
CA ALA A 26 -3.78 13.65 6.38
C ALA A 26 -3.65 12.99 7.76
N GLU A 27 -3.56 13.79 8.83
CA GLU A 27 -3.51 13.33 10.21
C GLU A 27 -4.81 12.66 10.66
N SER A 28 -5.96 13.23 10.30
CA SER A 28 -7.29 12.72 10.66
C SER A 28 -7.88 11.71 9.65
N SER A 29 -7.21 11.51 8.51
CA SER A 29 -7.74 10.75 7.38
C SER A 29 -7.73 9.24 7.62
N THR A 30 -8.94 8.67 7.61
CA THR A 30 -9.14 7.22 7.57
C THR A 30 -8.57 6.58 6.30
N ALA A 31 -8.43 7.33 5.21
CA ALA A 31 -7.84 6.83 3.97
C ALA A 31 -6.33 6.59 4.10
N ILE A 32 -5.61 7.47 4.80
CA ILE A 32 -4.18 7.28 5.04
C ILE A 32 -3.95 6.08 5.96
N VAL A 33 -4.80 5.91 6.97
CA VAL A 33 -4.80 4.71 7.83
C VAL A 33 -5.10 3.45 7.00
N ALA A 34 -6.09 3.50 6.12
CA ALA A 34 -6.46 2.39 5.23
C ALA A 34 -5.31 1.97 4.31
N VAL A 35 -4.60 2.94 3.69
CA VAL A 35 -3.38 2.68 2.91
C VAL A 35 -2.34 1.93 3.74
N GLY A 36 -2.09 2.40 4.97
CA GLY A 36 -1.14 1.75 5.88
C GLY A 36 -1.52 0.31 6.22
N LYS A 37 -2.81 0.04 6.44
CA LYS A 37 -3.32 -1.32 6.69
C LYS A 37 -3.16 -2.22 5.47
N ILE A 38 -3.55 -1.77 4.28
CA ILE A 38 -3.39 -2.55 3.04
C ILE A 38 -1.92 -2.90 2.82
N MET A 39 -1.03 -1.91 2.96
CA MET A 39 0.42 -2.12 2.85
C MET A 39 0.91 -3.22 3.78
N ARG A 40 0.50 -3.17 5.05
CA ARG A 40 0.90 -4.17 6.05
C ARG A 40 0.34 -5.55 5.71
N PHE A 41 -0.96 -5.65 5.38
CA PHE A 41 -1.59 -6.93 5.07
C PHE A 41 -0.99 -7.59 3.82
N MET A 42 -0.72 -6.80 2.77
CA MET A 42 -0.09 -7.30 1.54
C MET A 42 1.35 -7.75 1.79
N ASN A 43 2.15 -6.95 2.50
CA ASN A 43 3.53 -7.30 2.86
C ASN A 43 3.60 -8.59 3.68
N ASP A 44 2.78 -8.68 4.74
CA ASP A 44 2.74 -9.85 5.62
C ASP A 44 2.26 -11.10 4.87
N THR A 45 1.31 -10.96 3.94
CA THR A 45 0.84 -12.07 3.09
C THR A 45 1.95 -12.56 2.15
N ALA A 46 2.69 -11.63 1.53
CA ALA A 46 3.79 -11.97 0.63
C ALA A 46 4.94 -12.65 1.39
N ALA A 47 5.31 -12.12 2.56
CA ALA A 47 6.34 -12.69 3.44
C ALA A 47 5.92 -14.07 3.97
N PHE A 48 4.66 -14.27 4.32
CA PHE A 48 4.17 -15.58 4.75
C PHE A 48 4.31 -16.64 3.64
N LYS A 49 4.10 -16.27 2.38
CA LYS A 49 4.22 -17.19 1.24
C LYS A 49 5.66 -17.49 0.81
N HIS A 50 6.52 -16.49 0.81
CA HIS A 50 7.88 -16.60 0.25
C HIS A 50 8.97 -16.71 1.31
N GLY A 51 8.60 -16.63 2.59
CA GLY A 51 9.51 -16.62 3.73
C GLY A 51 9.72 -15.21 4.26
N LYS A 52 9.71 -15.09 5.59
CA LYS A 52 10.10 -13.88 6.31
C LYS A 52 11.53 -13.99 6.81
N ASN A 53 12.17 -12.87 7.13
CA ASN A 53 13.50 -12.89 7.74
C ASN A 53 13.44 -13.44 9.16
N LYS A 54 14.51 -14.10 9.62
CA LYS A 54 14.57 -14.72 10.96
C LYS A 54 14.40 -13.73 12.12
N GLY A 55 14.63 -12.43 11.88
CA GLY A 55 14.44 -11.35 12.87
C GLY A 55 13.10 -10.62 12.76
N ASP A 56 12.24 -10.98 11.81
CA ASP A 56 10.97 -10.28 11.62
C ASP A 56 10.00 -10.62 12.75
N VAL A 57 9.29 -9.60 13.22
CA VAL A 57 8.18 -9.76 14.16
C VAL A 57 7.08 -10.65 13.57
N THR A 58 6.18 -11.13 14.43
CA THR A 58 5.03 -11.95 14.01
C THR A 58 4.16 -11.18 13.00
N SER A 59 3.88 -11.81 11.86
CA SER A 59 3.05 -11.25 10.80
C SER A 59 1.57 -11.26 11.18
N THR A 60 0.78 -10.40 10.52
CA THR A 60 -0.68 -10.38 10.68
C THR A 60 -1.31 -11.75 10.39
N MET A 61 -0.78 -12.50 9.41
CA MET A 61 -1.20 -13.86 9.10
C MET A 61 -1.02 -14.80 10.30
N GLU A 62 0.18 -14.83 10.89
CA GLU A 62 0.51 -15.67 12.04
C GLU A 62 -0.31 -15.27 13.28
N CYS A 63 -0.47 -13.96 13.52
CA CYS A 63 -1.31 -13.44 14.60
C CYS A 63 -2.76 -13.92 14.46
N TYR A 64 -3.34 -13.76 13.27
CA TYR A 64 -4.73 -14.15 13.01
C TYR A 64 -4.95 -15.66 13.17
N MET A 65 -4.04 -16.48 12.64
CA MET A 65 -4.08 -17.94 12.79
C MET A 65 -4.03 -18.34 14.26
N ASN A 66 -3.14 -17.72 15.04
CA ASN A 66 -2.98 -18.05 16.45
C ASN A 66 -4.16 -17.58 17.32
N GLU A 67 -4.70 -16.39 17.06
CA GLU A 67 -5.83 -15.83 17.81
C GLU A 67 -7.12 -16.63 17.58
N HIS A 68 -7.41 -16.95 16.32
CA HIS A 68 -8.65 -17.63 15.94
C HIS A 68 -8.53 -19.15 15.83
N LYS A 69 -7.32 -19.71 16.03
CA LYS A 69 -7.03 -21.15 15.90
C LYS A 69 -7.46 -21.71 14.54
N VAL A 70 -7.15 -20.96 13.48
CA VAL A 70 -7.49 -21.32 12.09
C VAL A 70 -6.25 -21.64 11.26
N ILE A 71 -6.45 -22.36 10.16
CA ILE A 71 -5.41 -22.63 9.16
C ILE A 71 -5.12 -21.39 8.29
N SER A 72 -3.99 -21.43 7.57
CA SER A 72 -3.53 -20.33 6.71
C SER A 72 -4.54 -19.89 5.67
N ASP A 73 -5.31 -20.82 5.08
CA ASP A 73 -6.26 -20.50 4.01
C ASP A 73 -7.42 -19.63 4.52
N VAL A 74 -7.88 -19.90 5.74
CA VAL A 74 -8.93 -19.11 6.40
C VAL A 74 -8.40 -17.72 6.76
N ALA A 75 -7.18 -17.64 7.29
CA ALA A 75 -6.52 -16.37 7.58
C ALA A 75 -6.32 -15.54 6.30
N PHE A 76 -5.89 -16.18 5.21
CA PHE A 76 -5.69 -15.55 3.92
C PHE A 76 -6.99 -14.96 3.36
N MET A 77 -8.08 -15.74 3.38
CA MET A 77 -9.39 -15.28 2.95
C MET A 77 -9.83 -14.07 3.79
N LYS A 78 -9.62 -14.10 5.12
CA LYS A 78 -9.98 -12.97 5.98
C LYS A 78 -9.17 -11.72 5.67
N LEU A 79 -7.85 -11.83 5.53
CA LEU A 79 -7.00 -10.68 5.20
C LEU A 79 -7.36 -10.09 3.84
N THR A 80 -7.72 -10.93 2.86
CA THR A 80 -8.21 -10.47 1.55
C THR A 80 -9.48 -9.61 1.70
N LEU A 81 -10.44 -10.06 2.50
CA LEU A 81 -11.66 -9.28 2.79
C LEU A 81 -11.36 -7.97 3.53
N LEU A 82 -10.39 -7.96 4.44
CA LEU A 82 -9.95 -6.74 5.12
C LEU A 82 -9.30 -5.75 4.12
N ILE A 83 -8.45 -6.23 3.21
CA ILE A 83 -7.85 -5.41 2.15
C ILE A 83 -8.95 -4.79 1.27
N GLU A 84 -9.93 -5.59 0.82
CA GLU A 84 -11.05 -5.10 0.03
C GLU A 84 -11.86 -4.02 0.77
N HIS A 85 -12.11 -4.22 2.06
CA HIS A 85 -12.79 -3.23 2.90
C HIS A 85 -12.01 -1.91 2.96
N GLU A 86 -10.71 -1.96 3.22
CA GLU A 86 -9.88 -0.75 3.28
C GLU A 86 -9.78 -0.06 1.90
N TYR A 87 -9.79 -0.80 0.79
CA TYR A 87 -9.91 -0.21 -0.56
C TYR A 87 -11.22 0.56 -0.75
N ARG A 88 -12.34 0.08 -0.19
CA ARG A 88 -13.62 0.83 -0.20
C ARG A 88 -13.51 2.12 0.61
N THR A 89 -12.85 2.08 1.77
CA THR A 89 -12.57 3.30 2.57
C THR A 89 -11.77 4.33 1.78
N ILE A 90 -10.72 3.90 1.09
CA ILE A 90 -9.92 4.79 0.23
C ILE A 90 -10.77 5.38 -0.89
N ASN A 91 -11.57 4.55 -1.58
CA ASN A 91 -12.42 5.01 -2.67
C ASN A 91 -13.46 6.04 -2.19
N GLN A 92 -14.08 5.83 -1.03
CA GLN A 92 -15.00 6.83 -0.45
C GLN A 92 -14.29 8.17 -0.20
N ALA A 93 -13.11 8.13 0.42
CA ALA A 93 -12.35 9.35 0.70
C ALA A 93 -11.93 10.10 -0.58
N ARG A 94 -11.67 9.39 -1.69
CA ARG A 94 -11.37 10.00 -2.99
C ARG A 94 -12.53 10.83 -3.54
N PHE A 95 -13.78 10.44 -3.30
CA PHE A 95 -14.95 11.22 -3.70
C PHE A 95 -15.06 12.53 -2.90
N GLU A 96 -14.79 12.47 -1.59
CA GLU A 96 -14.77 13.65 -0.70
C GLU A 96 -13.64 14.63 -1.05
N LEU A 97 -12.47 14.09 -1.43
CA LEU A 97 -11.26 14.85 -1.75
C LEU A 97 -11.31 15.58 -3.10
N HIS A 98 -12.09 15.07 -4.06
CA HIS A 98 -11.94 15.40 -5.48
C HIS A 98 -11.99 16.92 -5.79
N LYS A 99 -12.74 17.68 -4.99
CA LYS A 99 -12.92 19.13 -5.22
C LYS A 99 -12.16 20.01 -4.24
N SER A 100 -11.72 19.46 -3.10
CA SER A 100 -11.27 20.24 -1.95
C SER A 100 -9.76 20.19 -1.73
N LEU A 101 -9.09 19.07 -2.04
CA LEU A 101 -7.67 18.87 -1.73
C LEU A 101 -6.95 18.04 -2.83
N PRO A 102 -6.55 18.68 -3.96
CA PRO A 102 -5.93 17.99 -5.10
C PRO A 102 -4.63 17.25 -4.74
N ALA A 103 -3.80 17.83 -3.87
CA ALA A 103 -2.55 17.21 -3.41
C ALA A 103 -2.83 15.91 -2.64
N ALA A 104 -3.82 15.93 -1.75
CA ALA A 104 -4.21 14.74 -1.00
C ALA A 104 -4.76 13.64 -1.92
N GLN A 105 -5.56 14.02 -2.93
CA GLN A 105 -6.05 13.08 -3.93
C GLN A 105 -4.91 12.43 -4.74
N ARG A 106 -3.91 13.21 -5.17
CA ARG A 106 -2.73 12.70 -5.89
C ARG A 106 -1.96 11.68 -5.07
N VAL A 107 -1.70 11.97 -3.79
CA VAL A 107 -0.98 11.06 -2.91
C VAL A 107 -1.72 9.76 -2.70
N VAL A 108 -3.04 9.82 -2.45
CA VAL A 108 -3.87 8.63 -2.28
C VAL A 108 -3.83 7.76 -3.53
N ILE A 109 -3.91 8.37 -4.72
CA ILE A 109 -3.80 7.64 -5.99
C ILE A 109 -2.41 7.00 -6.13
N LEU A 110 -1.35 7.75 -5.87
CA LEU A 110 0.03 7.23 -5.96
C LEU A 110 0.24 6.05 -5.01
N ALA A 111 -0.25 6.15 -3.77
CA ALA A 111 -0.13 5.09 -2.79
C ALA A 111 -0.85 3.81 -3.23
N VAL A 112 -2.08 3.93 -3.77
CA VAL A 112 -2.84 2.78 -4.29
C VAL A 112 -2.14 2.14 -5.48
N VAL A 113 -1.68 2.93 -6.45
CA VAL A 113 -0.95 2.42 -7.64
C VAL A 113 0.34 1.73 -7.22
N SER A 114 1.07 2.32 -6.27
CA SER A 114 2.29 1.71 -5.73
C SER A 114 2.00 0.38 -5.05
N LEU A 115 0.95 0.29 -4.23
CA LEU A 115 0.57 -0.97 -3.58
C LEU A 115 0.23 -2.06 -4.59
N MET A 116 -0.55 -1.72 -5.63
CA MET A 116 -0.86 -2.64 -6.71
C MET A 116 0.40 -3.08 -7.44
N PHE A 117 1.29 -2.16 -7.78
CA PHE A 117 2.51 -2.47 -8.53
C PHE A 117 3.50 -3.32 -7.73
N PHE A 118 3.72 -2.98 -6.45
CA PHE A 118 4.73 -3.64 -5.64
C PHE A 118 4.28 -4.94 -4.97
N TYR A 119 2.97 -5.14 -4.84
CA TYR A 119 2.41 -6.31 -4.20
C TYR A 119 1.44 -7.12 -5.08
N ASP A 120 1.47 -6.88 -6.39
CA ASP A 120 0.64 -7.63 -7.32
C ASP A 120 0.86 -9.14 -7.18
N ASN A 121 -0.22 -9.91 -7.35
CA ASN A 121 -0.25 -11.35 -7.21
C ASN A 121 0.34 -11.87 -5.87
N ARG A 122 0.41 -11.02 -4.84
CA ARG A 122 0.97 -11.31 -3.50
C ARG A 122 2.46 -11.60 -3.53
N LYS A 123 3.17 -11.00 -4.47
CA LYS A 123 4.63 -10.96 -4.46
C LYS A 123 5.08 -9.77 -3.66
N ASP A 124 6.29 -9.82 -3.14
CA ASP A 124 6.94 -8.64 -2.59
C ASP A 124 8.10 -8.31 -3.52
N VAL A 125 7.87 -7.44 -4.51
CA VAL A 125 8.93 -7.09 -5.47
C VAL A 125 10.01 -6.19 -4.88
N TYR A 126 9.84 -5.66 -3.66
CA TYR A 126 10.96 -5.04 -2.94
C TYR A 126 12.01 -6.09 -2.59
N THR A 127 11.58 -7.25 -2.11
CA THR A 127 12.47 -8.36 -1.71
C THR A 127 12.80 -9.28 -2.89
N LEU A 128 11.83 -9.54 -3.76
CA LEU A 128 11.92 -10.40 -4.95
C LEU A 128 11.95 -9.56 -6.23
N CYS A 129 13.00 -8.76 -6.39
CA CYS A 129 13.11 -7.76 -7.47
C CYS A 129 13.24 -8.32 -8.90
N SER A 130 13.35 -9.64 -9.08
CA SER A 130 13.48 -10.27 -10.40
C SER A 130 12.34 -9.87 -11.35
N ASP A 131 11.14 -9.71 -10.81
CA ASP A 131 9.96 -9.34 -11.59
C ASP A 131 9.96 -7.87 -12.01
N LEU A 132 10.71 -7.01 -11.30
CA LEU A 132 10.83 -5.60 -11.65
C LEU A 132 11.81 -5.37 -12.81
N ARG A 133 12.70 -6.32 -13.07
CA ARG A 133 13.78 -6.18 -14.08
C ARG A 133 13.23 -5.92 -15.48
N GLU A 134 12.20 -6.67 -15.88
CA GLU A 134 11.60 -6.53 -17.22
C GLU A 134 10.86 -5.20 -17.33
N THR A 135 10.15 -4.78 -16.28
CA THR A 135 9.48 -3.47 -16.25
C THR A 135 10.48 -2.31 -16.30
N ILE A 136 11.59 -2.38 -15.54
CA ILE A 136 12.64 -1.36 -15.60
C ILE A 136 13.25 -1.30 -17.00
N ARG A 137 13.54 -2.47 -17.60
CA ARG A 137 14.10 -2.54 -18.96
C ARG A 137 13.17 -1.86 -19.96
N SER A 138 11.88 -2.19 -19.93
CA SER A 138 10.89 -1.60 -20.84
C SER A 138 10.70 -0.09 -20.65
N LEU A 139 10.71 0.40 -19.41
CA LEU A 139 10.43 1.82 -19.12
C LEU A 139 11.64 2.75 -19.28
N TYR A 140 12.85 2.26 -19.02
CA TYR A 140 14.04 3.10 -18.89
C TYR A 140 15.22 2.69 -19.78
N VAL A 141 15.16 1.54 -20.45
CA VAL A 141 16.27 1.05 -21.31
C VAL A 141 15.83 0.91 -22.76
N GLU A 142 14.67 0.30 -23.01
CA GLU A 142 14.12 0.13 -24.34
C GLU A 142 13.38 1.40 -24.78
N HIS A 143 13.65 1.86 -26.00
CA HIS A 143 12.86 2.92 -26.61
C HIS A 143 11.57 2.35 -27.18
N ALA A 144 10.45 3.05 -26.99
CA ALA A 144 9.21 2.72 -27.67
C ALA A 144 9.45 2.72 -29.19
N PRO A 145 8.82 1.81 -29.95
CA PRO A 145 8.93 1.81 -31.40
C PRO A 145 8.53 3.18 -31.94
N MET A 146 9.38 3.76 -32.80
CA MET A 146 9.06 4.98 -33.56
C MET A 146 8.07 4.68 -34.68
#